data_AF-A0A7K0Z5F0-F1
#
_entry.id   AF-A0A7K0Z5F0-F1
#
_cell.length_a   1.000
_cell.length_b   1.000
_cell.length_c   1.000
_cell.angle_alpha   90.00
_cell.angle_beta   90.00
_cell.angle_gamma   90.00
#
_symmetry.space_group_name_H-M   'P 1'
#
loop_
_entity.id
_entity.type
_entity.pdbx_description
1 polymer ?
#
loop_
_entity_poly.entity_id
_entity_poly.type
_entity_poly.pdbx_seq_one_letter_code
_entity_poly.pdbx_strand_id
1 'polypeptide(L)'
;MNRNRAPLAITAGLLAVIGAIIVSFSGYYIDWLWFKSVDFTSVWTTVLTTRIQLFLIVGLLTATIISLNIFFAYKRRPFYVPTAIELNGVERLRAQIEPFLRYVFIGLFVAITYFAGTSGTLFWREYLLFRNSTDFGVKDPQFNMDISFFAFKLPLIQALIGWTISALVLAAITTLFVHYMYGGIRPQAPSDRTTVAARVQLSILFGLIVLVKAVAYWVDRYALVLKENRLITGATYSDVNALLPAKAILSGIALICALLFFANIFRRSLILPAAGTALMVISSVLIAGIYPAAIQQFQVKPSESSKEAPFIQRNIDATRVAYGIDGVDVQDYDAALTTTSKELARDSVNINNIRLMDPNVLSSTFRQLQQIKPYYAFSESLDIDRYEVNGVSRDAVVAVRELNIDGNPSRNWINDHLVYTHGFGFVAAYGNTVDADGKPNFLVGDLPPTKGLGEFQPRV
;
A
#
# COMPACT_ATOMS: atom_id res chain seq x y z
N MET A 1 55.92 2.61 -0.13
CA MET A 1 55.03 2.75 -1.31
C MET A 1 53.57 2.59 -0.88
N ASN A 2 52.80 3.69 -0.71
CA ASN A 2 51.31 3.64 -0.65
C ASN A 2 50.63 5.03 -0.65
N ARG A 3 51.31 6.08 -1.12
CA ARG A 3 50.78 7.46 -1.06
C ARG A 3 49.97 7.89 -2.29
N ASN A 4 50.00 7.10 -3.37
CA ASN A 4 49.42 7.46 -4.69
C ASN A 4 48.06 6.80 -5.00
N ARG A 5 47.52 5.94 -4.13
CA ARG A 5 46.16 5.36 -4.30
C ARG A 5 45.05 6.27 -3.77
N ALA A 6 45.38 7.19 -2.87
CA ALA A 6 44.42 8.12 -2.28
C ALA A 6 43.83 9.12 -3.30
N PRO A 7 44.62 9.77 -4.19
CA PRO A 7 44.06 10.72 -5.16
C PRO A 7 43.13 10.02 -6.16
N LEU A 8 43.53 8.85 -6.67
CA LEU A 8 42.76 8.10 -7.68
C LEU A 8 41.44 7.56 -7.10
N ALA A 9 41.45 7.09 -5.85
CA ALA A 9 40.24 6.68 -5.14
C ALA A 9 39.30 7.86 -4.85
N ILE A 10 39.85 9.03 -4.49
CA ILE A 10 39.07 10.26 -4.29
C ILE A 10 38.43 10.72 -5.61
N THR A 11 39.19 10.74 -6.72
CA THR A 11 38.67 11.12 -8.04
C THR A 11 37.61 10.13 -8.53
N ALA A 12 37.84 8.83 -8.37
CA ALA A 12 36.84 7.80 -8.71
C ALA A 12 35.57 7.94 -7.86
N GLY A 13 35.70 8.21 -6.55
CA GLY A 13 34.57 8.48 -5.66
C GLY A 13 33.81 9.75 -6.05
N LEU A 14 34.51 10.83 -6.40
CA LEU A 14 33.91 12.06 -6.87
C LEU A 14 33.13 11.85 -8.18
N LEU A 15 33.72 11.13 -9.14
CA LEU A 15 33.07 10.79 -10.41
C LEU A 15 31.85 9.89 -10.19
N ALA A 16 31.92 8.93 -9.26
CA ALA A 16 30.78 8.10 -8.90
C ALA A 16 29.65 8.92 -8.27
N VAL A 17 29.96 9.88 -7.39
CA VAL A 17 28.97 10.80 -6.80
C VAL A 17 28.35 11.71 -7.88
N ILE A 18 29.16 12.30 -8.76
CA ILE A 18 28.66 13.13 -9.87
C ILE A 18 27.77 12.30 -10.81
N GLY A 19 28.20 11.08 -11.17
CA GLY A 19 27.40 10.16 -11.97
C GLY A 19 26.08 9.81 -11.30
N ALA A 20 26.09 9.50 -10.00
CA ALA A 20 24.87 9.24 -9.23
C ALA A 20 23.94 10.46 -9.18
N ILE A 21 24.48 11.68 -9.03
CA ILE A 21 23.71 12.93 -9.09
C ILE A 21 23.07 13.09 -10.47
N ILE A 22 23.84 12.96 -11.55
CA ILE A 22 23.33 13.10 -12.92
C ILE A 22 22.22 12.08 -13.20
N VAL A 23 22.41 10.81 -12.83
CA VAL A 23 21.40 9.77 -12.99
C VAL A 23 20.16 10.03 -12.11
N SER A 24 20.34 10.56 -10.90
CA SER A 24 19.20 10.90 -10.03
C SER A 24 18.40 12.11 -10.57
N PHE A 25 19.07 13.09 -11.17
CA PHE A 25 18.43 14.28 -11.74
C PHE A 25 17.87 14.08 -13.15
N SER A 26 18.38 13.11 -13.91
CA SER A 26 17.89 12.84 -15.27
C SER A 26 16.41 12.44 -15.26
N GLY A 27 15.97 11.66 -14.27
CA GLY A 27 14.56 11.31 -14.09
C GLY A 27 13.66 12.55 -13.95
N TYR A 28 14.01 13.49 -13.08
CA TYR A 28 13.25 14.74 -12.91
C TYR A 28 13.18 15.57 -14.19
N TYR A 29 14.26 15.59 -14.98
CA TYR A 29 14.30 16.31 -16.25
C TYR A 29 13.44 15.64 -17.33
N ILE A 30 13.50 14.31 -17.42
CA ILE A 30 12.65 13.52 -18.34
C ILE A 30 11.17 13.69 -17.98
N ASP A 31 10.83 13.62 -16.70
CA ASP A 31 9.46 13.85 -16.22
C ASP A 31 9.01 15.26 -16.57
N TRP A 32 9.85 16.28 -16.37
CA TRP A 32 9.54 17.65 -16.74
C TRP A 32 9.30 17.81 -18.24
N LEU A 33 10.14 17.19 -19.09
CA LEU A 33 9.95 17.20 -20.55
C LEU A 33 8.64 16.53 -20.95
N TRP A 34 8.28 15.42 -20.30
CA TRP A 34 7.01 14.72 -20.54
C TRP A 34 5.81 15.59 -20.15
N PHE A 35 5.80 16.18 -18.95
CA PHE A 35 4.72 17.08 -18.53
C PHE A 35 4.65 18.34 -19.40
N LYS A 36 5.78 18.79 -19.95
CA LYS A 36 5.82 19.89 -20.92
C LYS A 36 5.22 19.49 -22.27
N SER A 37 5.45 18.26 -22.75
CA SER A 37 4.87 17.82 -24.03
C SER A 37 3.35 17.69 -24.03
N VAL A 38 2.73 17.65 -22.85
CA VAL A 38 1.27 17.59 -22.67
C VAL A 38 0.68 18.86 -22.05
N ASP A 39 1.42 19.97 -21.97
CA ASP A 39 1.00 21.26 -21.38
C ASP A 39 0.58 21.21 -19.88
N PHE A 40 0.98 20.17 -19.14
CA PHE A 40 0.71 20.00 -17.71
C PHE A 40 1.91 20.33 -16.81
N THR A 41 2.77 21.26 -17.23
CA THR A 41 3.96 21.65 -16.45
C THR A 41 3.61 22.17 -15.05
N SER A 42 2.44 22.82 -14.90
CA SER A 42 1.93 23.29 -13.60
C SER A 42 1.74 22.14 -12.60
N VAL A 43 1.27 20.98 -13.05
CA VAL A 43 1.08 19.78 -12.22
C VAL A 43 2.43 19.30 -11.70
N TRP A 44 3.42 19.15 -12.58
CA TRP A 44 4.77 18.74 -12.19
C TRP A 44 5.39 19.71 -11.18
N THR A 45 5.30 21.03 -11.43
CA THR A 45 5.83 22.03 -10.48
C THR A 45 5.12 21.98 -9.13
N THR A 46 3.81 21.75 -9.09
CA THR A 46 3.03 21.65 -7.85
C THR A 46 3.42 20.42 -7.04
N VAL A 47 3.55 19.26 -7.71
CA VAL A 47 4.01 18.02 -7.06
C VAL A 47 5.43 18.16 -6.54
N LEU A 48 6.36 18.68 -7.35
CA LEU A 48 7.76 18.84 -6.96
C LEU A 48 7.92 19.82 -5.78
N THR A 49 7.29 20.99 -5.86
CA THR A 49 7.36 21.99 -4.77
C THR A 49 6.76 21.46 -3.48
N THR A 50 5.65 20.73 -3.56
CA THR A 50 5.03 20.09 -2.39
C THR A 50 5.96 19.04 -1.79
N ARG A 51 6.59 18.19 -2.59
CA ARG A 51 7.56 17.19 -2.10
C ARG A 51 8.75 17.85 -1.43
N ILE A 52 9.29 18.94 -2.00
CA ILE A 52 10.39 19.70 -1.39
C ILE A 52 9.95 20.31 -0.05
N GLN A 53 8.76 20.91 0.01
CA GLN A 53 8.22 21.48 1.25
C GLN A 53 8.06 20.41 2.33
N LEU A 54 7.46 19.27 2.00
CA LEU A 54 7.30 18.15 2.94
C LEU A 54 8.64 17.57 3.37
N PHE A 55 9.61 17.43 2.45
CA PHE A 55 10.97 17.01 2.78
C PHE A 55 11.59 17.91 3.85
N LEU A 56 11.53 19.23 3.65
CA LEU A 56 12.12 20.19 4.57
C LEU A 56 11.36 20.23 5.90
N ILE A 57 10.03 20.31 5.87
CA ILE A 57 9.21 20.41 7.09
C ILE A 57 9.36 19.14 7.93
N VAL A 58 9.10 17.97 7.35
CA VAL A 58 9.14 16.69 8.07
C VAL A 58 10.56 16.37 8.52
N GLY A 59 11.54 16.60 7.65
CA GLY A 59 12.96 16.38 7.94
C GLY A 59 13.45 17.24 9.10
N LEU A 60 13.28 18.56 9.01
CA LEU A 60 13.77 19.50 10.01
C LEU A 60 13.03 19.36 11.34
N LEU A 61 11.71 19.16 11.34
CA LEU A 61 10.94 18.96 12.58
C LEU A 61 11.40 17.69 13.29
N THR A 62 11.51 16.56 12.56
CA THR A 62 11.95 15.28 13.15
C THR A 62 13.38 15.38 13.68
N ALA A 63 14.29 15.94 12.89
CA ALA A 63 15.68 16.14 13.29
C ALA A 63 15.78 17.03 14.52
N THR A 64 14.98 18.10 14.61
CA THR A 64 14.93 18.99 15.76
C THR A 64 14.43 18.27 17.01
N ILE A 65 13.31 17.55 16.92
CA ILE A 65 12.74 16.78 18.05
C ILE A 65 13.76 15.80 18.62
N ILE A 66 14.40 15.00 17.76
CA ILE A 66 15.36 13.98 18.18
C ILE A 66 16.64 14.64 18.73
N SER A 67 17.17 15.64 18.02
CA SER A 67 18.44 16.28 18.40
C SER A 67 18.32 17.08 19.69
N LEU A 68 17.18 17.74 19.95
CA LEU A 68 16.91 18.38 21.24
C LEU A 68 16.88 17.36 22.38
N ASN A 69 16.26 16.21 22.16
CA ASN A 69 16.22 15.14 23.16
C ASN A 69 17.61 14.57 23.46
N ILE A 70 18.42 14.33 22.43
CA ILE A 70 19.84 13.93 22.56
C ILE A 70 20.62 15.00 23.33
N PHE A 71 20.44 16.28 22.98
CA PHE A 71 21.11 17.40 23.63
C PHE A 71 20.77 17.48 25.12
N PHE A 72 19.50 17.38 25.50
CA PHE A 72 19.10 17.41 26.91
C PHE A 72 19.60 16.18 27.68
N ALA A 73 19.60 15.00 27.05
CA ALA A 73 20.13 13.78 27.65
C ALA A 73 21.64 13.90 27.92
N TYR A 74 22.40 14.41 26.94
CA TYR A 74 23.84 14.64 27.07
C TYR A 74 24.15 15.74 28.09
N LYS A 75 23.46 16.88 28.05
CA LYS A 75 23.70 18.01 28.96
C LYS A 75 23.42 17.66 30.43
N ARG A 76 22.47 16.77 30.68
CA ARG A 76 22.10 16.31 32.04
C ARG A 76 22.82 15.03 32.47
N ARG A 77 23.92 14.66 31.79
CA ARG A 77 24.75 13.51 32.18
C ARG A 77 25.36 13.70 33.57
N PRO A 78 25.48 12.63 34.38
CA PRO A 78 26.18 12.70 35.65
C PRO A 78 27.67 13.00 35.43
N PHE A 79 28.22 13.97 36.18
CA PHE A 79 29.64 14.38 36.09
C PHE A 79 30.62 13.33 36.65
N TYR A 80 30.16 12.44 37.56
CA TYR A 80 31.00 11.41 38.18
C TYR A 80 30.43 10.00 37.88
N VAL A 81 31.19 9.18 37.17
CA VAL A 81 30.91 7.76 36.97
C VAL A 81 31.96 7.00 37.79
N PRO A 82 31.62 6.40 38.94
CA PRO A 82 32.55 5.56 39.67
C PRO A 82 32.99 4.41 38.75
N THR A 83 34.29 4.32 38.48
CA THR A 83 34.93 3.31 37.64
C THR A 83 34.90 1.96 38.37
N ALA A 84 33.81 1.21 38.23
CA ALA A 84 33.85 -0.23 38.45
C ALA A 84 34.40 -0.89 37.17
N ILE A 85 35.29 -1.87 37.36
CA ILE A 85 36.19 -2.50 36.39
C ILE A 85 35.49 -3.11 35.14
N GLU A 86 34.15 -3.16 35.11
CA GLU A 86 33.34 -3.79 34.04
C GLU A 86 32.94 -2.85 32.86
N LEU A 87 33.36 -1.57 32.86
CA LEU A 87 32.95 -0.55 31.87
C LEU A 87 33.93 -0.28 30.70
N ASN A 88 34.96 -1.11 30.53
CA ASN A 88 36.05 -0.87 29.55
C ASN A 88 35.56 -0.68 28.10
N GLY A 89 34.48 -1.33 27.67
CA GLY A 89 33.95 -1.22 26.30
C GLY A 89 33.21 0.09 26.03
N VAL A 90 32.34 0.53 26.96
CA VAL A 90 31.55 1.77 26.82
C VAL A 90 32.44 3.00 27.01
N GLU A 91 33.42 2.93 27.93
CA GLU A 91 34.40 4.00 28.11
C GLU A 91 35.31 4.15 26.89
N ARG A 92 35.76 3.04 26.28
CA ARG A 92 36.53 3.08 25.04
C ARG A 92 35.74 3.68 23.87
N LEU A 93 34.45 3.32 23.74
CA LEU A 93 33.57 3.90 22.72
C LEU A 93 33.34 5.41 22.98
N ARG A 94 33.14 5.81 24.24
CA ARG A 94 33.01 7.23 24.62
C ARG A 94 34.26 8.04 24.28
N ALA A 95 35.44 7.53 24.65
CA ALA A 95 36.72 8.20 24.40
C ALA A 95 37.01 8.39 22.90
N GLN A 96 36.53 7.48 22.05
CA GLN A 96 36.64 7.60 20.59
C GLN A 96 35.68 8.65 20.00
N ILE A 97 34.48 8.81 20.60
CA ILE A 97 33.43 9.71 20.08
C ILE A 97 33.58 11.14 20.60
N GLU A 98 34.01 11.34 21.85
CA GLU A 98 34.14 12.67 22.48
C GLU A 98 34.87 13.73 21.64
N PRO A 99 36.03 13.46 21.01
CA PRO A 99 36.71 14.48 20.20
C PRO A 99 35.93 14.89 18.94
N PHE A 100 35.02 14.03 18.45
CA PHE A 100 34.23 14.26 17.25
C PHE A 100 32.75 14.54 17.53
N LEU A 101 32.36 14.69 18.81
CA LEU A 101 30.96 14.71 19.22
C LEU A 101 30.13 15.80 18.55
N ARG A 102 30.72 16.98 18.29
CA ARG A 102 30.09 18.06 17.52
C ARG A 102 29.80 17.65 16.07
N TYR A 103 30.74 16.99 15.40
CA TYR A 103 30.59 16.53 14.03
C TYR A 103 29.62 15.34 13.93
N VAL A 104 29.66 14.44 14.91
CA VAL A 104 28.69 13.33 15.02
C VAL A 104 27.28 13.87 15.19
N PHE A 105 27.08 14.89 16.02
CA PHE A 105 25.77 15.51 16.21
C PHE A 105 25.27 16.20 14.93
N ILE A 106 26.13 16.96 14.23
CA ILE A 106 25.77 17.58 12.95
C ILE A 106 25.47 16.51 11.89
N GLY A 107 26.31 15.47 11.80
CA GLY A 107 26.10 14.36 10.87
C GLY A 107 24.79 13.62 11.14
N LEU A 108 24.46 13.38 12.41
CA LEU A 108 23.19 12.78 12.81
C LEU A 108 22.00 13.67 12.47
N PHE A 109 22.09 14.99 12.71
CA PHE A 109 21.04 15.93 12.35
C PHE A 109 20.77 15.93 10.84
N VAL A 110 21.82 15.97 10.04
CA VAL A 110 21.72 15.92 8.55
C VAL A 110 21.16 14.58 8.10
N ALA A 111 21.65 13.47 8.66
CA ALA A 111 21.16 12.13 8.33
C ALA A 111 19.67 11.97 8.66
N ILE A 112 19.24 12.36 9.87
CA ILE A 112 17.83 12.32 10.25
C ILE A 112 17.00 13.22 9.35
N THR A 113 17.47 14.44 9.04
CA THR A 113 16.77 15.36 8.13
C THR A 113 16.55 14.71 6.77
N TYR A 114 17.58 14.06 6.22
CA TYR A 114 17.50 13.38 4.93
C TYR A 114 16.51 12.20 4.96
N PHE A 115 16.64 11.28 5.92
CA PHE A 115 15.79 10.08 5.97
C PHE A 115 14.33 10.42 6.34
N ALA A 116 14.11 11.27 7.34
CA ALA A 116 12.77 11.68 7.73
C ALA A 116 12.12 12.58 6.66
N GLY A 117 12.90 13.48 6.04
CA GLY A 117 12.41 14.30 4.93
C GLY A 117 12.01 13.44 3.73
N THR A 118 12.83 12.47 3.34
CA THR A 118 12.52 11.53 2.26
C THR A 118 11.21 10.79 2.53
N SER A 119 11.03 10.28 3.76
CA SER A 119 9.76 9.66 4.17
C SER A 119 8.58 10.63 4.08
N GLY A 120 8.76 11.90 4.46
CA GLY A 120 7.74 12.94 4.34
C GLY A 120 7.26 13.18 2.91
N THR A 121 8.15 13.02 1.92
CA THR A 121 7.77 13.22 0.50
C THR A 121 6.73 12.24 -0.01
N LEU A 122 6.59 11.06 0.62
CA LEU A 122 5.61 10.05 0.22
C LEU A 122 4.17 10.53 0.44
N PHE A 123 3.94 11.45 1.38
CA PHE A 123 2.63 11.95 1.76
C PHE A 123 2.16 13.17 0.94
N TRP A 124 2.77 13.42 -0.21
CA TRP A 124 2.43 14.58 -1.06
C TRP A 124 0.99 14.52 -1.57
N ARG A 125 0.45 13.32 -1.84
CA ARG A 125 -0.93 13.13 -2.32
C ARG A 125 -1.93 13.47 -1.22
N GLU A 126 -1.74 12.88 -0.04
CA GLU A 126 -2.57 13.09 1.13
C GLU A 126 -2.58 14.56 1.54
N TYR A 127 -1.42 15.23 1.49
CA TYR A 127 -1.33 16.66 1.76
C TYR A 127 -2.09 17.51 0.73
N LEU A 128 -1.93 17.24 -0.57
CA LEU A 128 -2.65 17.99 -1.61
C LEU A 128 -4.15 17.74 -1.59
N LEU A 129 -4.59 16.51 -1.33
CA LEU A 129 -6.00 16.16 -1.18
C LEU A 129 -6.61 16.85 0.04
N PHE A 130 -5.90 16.86 1.18
CA PHE A 130 -6.34 17.57 2.37
C PHE A 130 -6.44 19.08 2.12
N ARG A 131 -5.42 19.69 1.52
CA ARG A 131 -5.35 21.14 1.29
C ARG A 131 -6.40 21.62 0.31
N ASN A 132 -6.71 20.81 -0.72
CA ASN A 132 -7.66 21.13 -1.77
C ASN A 132 -8.95 20.31 -1.63
N SER A 133 -9.32 19.92 -0.41
CA SER A 133 -10.50 19.09 -0.18
C SER A 133 -11.78 19.81 -0.58
N THR A 134 -12.64 19.15 -1.35
CA THR A 134 -13.99 19.62 -1.69
C THR A 134 -15.04 18.72 -1.06
N ASP A 135 -16.16 19.30 -0.65
CA ASP A 135 -17.28 18.54 -0.08
C ASP A 135 -17.98 17.72 -1.17
N PHE A 136 -18.40 16.50 -0.82
CA PHE A 136 -19.19 15.65 -1.73
C PHE A 136 -20.68 15.98 -1.64
N GLY A 137 -21.14 16.61 -0.56
CA GLY A 137 -22.55 16.92 -0.31
C GLY A 137 -23.36 15.72 0.20
N VAL A 138 -22.71 14.57 0.36
CA VAL A 138 -23.30 13.33 0.88
C VAL A 138 -22.59 12.97 2.18
N LYS A 139 -23.38 12.61 3.20
CA LYS A 139 -22.87 12.24 4.52
C LYS A 139 -22.86 10.74 4.72
N ASP A 140 -21.82 10.28 5.40
CA ASP A 140 -21.72 8.90 5.89
C ASP A 140 -22.85 8.58 6.88
N PRO A 141 -23.57 7.45 6.72
CA PRO A 141 -24.62 7.01 7.63
C PRO A 141 -24.19 6.74 9.07
N GLN A 142 -22.90 6.50 9.34
CA GLN A 142 -22.42 6.09 10.66
C GLN A 142 -22.02 7.27 11.57
N PHE A 143 -21.24 8.21 11.05
CA PHE A 143 -20.69 9.35 11.76
C PHE A 143 -21.35 10.68 11.36
N ASN A 144 -22.22 10.67 10.34
CA ASN A 144 -22.90 11.86 9.83
C ASN A 144 -21.92 12.97 9.39
N MET A 145 -20.78 12.57 8.85
CA MET A 145 -19.74 13.44 8.33
C MET A 145 -19.73 13.37 6.80
N ASP A 146 -19.39 14.46 6.13
CA ASP A 146 -19.26 14.46 4.67
C ASP A 146 -18.18 13.47 4.22
N ILE A 147 -18.41 12.77 3.10
CA ILE A 147 -17.48 11.78 2.55
C ILE A 147 -16.07 12.38 2.31
N SER A 148 -15.96 13.69 2.05
CA SER A 148 -14.68 14.41 1.93
C SER A 148 -13.77 14.26 3.15
N PHE A 149 -14.34 14.10 4.35
CA PHE A 149 -13.55 13.86 5.55
C PHE A 149 -12.78 12.55 5.43
N PHE A 150 -13.45 11.48 4.99
CA PHE A 150 -12.89 10.14 4.88
C PHE A 150 -11.95 10.01 3.69
N ALA A 151 -12.30 10.59 2.54
CA ALA A 151 -11.51 10.51 1.32
C ALA A 151 -10.25 11.39 1.36
N PHE A 152 -10.34 12.60 1.93
CA PHE A 152 -9.28 13.61 1.81
C PHE A 152 -8.59 13.98 3.12
N LYS A 153 -9.31 13.97 4.25
CA LYS A 153 -8.78 14.49 5.52
C LYS A 153 -8.22 13.42 6.44
N LEU A 154 -8.94 12.30 6.58
CA LEU A 154 -8.59 11.20 7.47
C LEU A 154 -7.21 10.58 7.14
N PRO A 155 -6.83 10.34 5.86
CA PRO A 155 -5.52 9.76 5.54
C PRO A 155 -4.35 10.63 6.01
N LEU A 156 -4.43 11.96 5.84
CA LEU A 156 -3.39 12.87 6.32
C LEU A 156 -3.34 12.91 7.85
N ILE A 157 -4.48 12.91 8.53
CA ILE A 157 -4.52 12.88 10.00
C ILE A 157 -3.84 11.61 10.52
N GLN A 158 -4.13 10.45 9.92
CA GLN A 158 -3.49 9.18 10.28
C GLN A 158 -1.99 9.19 9.99
N ALA A 159 -1.57 9.75 8.85
CA ALA A 159 -0.16 9.93 8.50
C ALA A 159 0.59 10.80 9.53
N LEU A 160 -0.01 11.93 9.95
CA LEU A 160 0.58 12.82 10.96
C LEU A 160 0.70 12.14 12.34
N ILE A 161 -0.30 11.36 12.73
CA ILE A 161 -0.27 10.58 13.98
C ILE A 161 0.85 9.52 13.91
N GLY A 162 0.91 8.75 12.81
CA GLY A 162 1.95 7.75 12.60
C GLY A 162 3.35 8.35 12.59
N TRP A 163 3.53 9.47 11.89
CA TRP A 163 4.78 10.24 11.88
C TRP A 163 5.18 10.71 13.27
N THR A 164 4.24 11.30 14.03
CA THR A 164 4.50 11.80 15.39
C THR A 164 4.92 10.67 16.34
N ILE A 165 4.21 9.53 16.31
CA ILE A 165 4.58 8.35 17.10
C ILE A 165 6.00 7.89 16.72
N SER A 166 6.29 7.80 15.42
CA SER A 166 7.59 7.34 14.91
C SER A 166 8.74 8.26 15.35
N ALA A 167 8.55 9.58 15.23
CA ALA A 167 9.51 10.58 15.68
C ALA A 167 9.75 10.50 17.21
N LEU A 168 8.69 10.34 18.00
CA LEU A 168 8.79 10.19 19.45
C LEU A 168 9.47 8.87 19.87
N VAL A 169 9.18 7.76 19.17
CA VAL A 169 9.83 6.46 19.41
C VAL A 169 11.33 6.54 19.09
N LEU A 170 11.71 7.12 17.95
CA LEU A 170 13.12 7.35 17.62
C LEU A 170 13.80 8.28 18.62
N ALA A 171 13.11 9.33 19.08
CA ALA A 171 13.60 10.19 20.15
C ALA A 171 13.79 9.42 21.47
N ALA A 172 12.87 8.52 21.82
CA ALA A 172 12.96 7.68 23.01
C ALA A 172 14.14 6.69 22.92
N ILE A 173 14.33 6.03 21.78
CA ILE A 173 15.44 5.09 21.53
C ILE A 173 16.79 5.81 21.61
N THR A 174 16.93 6.93 20.91
CA THR A 174 18.17 7.71 20.94
C THR A 174 18.45 8.30 22.32
N THR A 175 17.43 8.80 23.03
CA THR A 175 17.53 9.27 24.42
C THR A 175 17.95 8.16 25.37
N LEU A 176 17.34 6.97 25.23
CA LEU A 176 17.68 5.79 26.01
C LEU A 176 19.15 5.40 25.78
N PHE A 177 19.58 5.37 24.53
CA PHE A 177 20.96 5.09 24.15
C PHE A 177 21.95 6.09 24.76
N VAL A 178 21.66 7.39 24.70
CA VAL A 178 22.51 8.44 25.30
C VAL A 178 22.57 8.30 26.82
N HIS A 179 21.43 8.09 27.49
CA HIS A 179 21.42 7.88 28.94
C HIS A 179 22.13 6.59 29.36
N TYR A 180 22.09 5.53 28.54
CA TYR A 180 22.88 4.33 28.78
C TYR A 180 24.38 4.59 28.59
N MET A 181 24.79 5.20 27.47
CA MET A 181 26.18 5.51 27.13
C MET A 181 26.87 6.45 28.11
N TYR A 182 26.15 7.42 28.68
CA TYR A 182 26.69 8.40 29.62
C TYR A 182 26.33 8.10 31.09
N GLY A 183 25.89 6.88 31.39
CA GLY A 183 25.72 6.40 32.77
C GLY A 183 24.52 6.99 33.51
N GLY A 184 23.53 7.52 32.80
CA GLY A 184 22.21 7.89 33.31
C GLY A 184 21.31 6.68 33.63
N ILE A 185 21.58 5.52 33.02
CA ILE A 185 20.95 4.22 33.30
C ILE A 185 22.05 3.20 33.59
N ARG A 186 22.00 2.57 34.77
CA ARG A 186 22.99 1.61 35.27
C ARG A 186 22.29 0.35 35.78
N PRO A 187 22.01 -0.63 34.90
CA PRO A 187 21.23 -1.83 35.26
C PRO A 187 21.88 -2.66 36.38
N GLN A 188 23.22 -2.68 36.43
CA GLN A 188 24.04 -3.45 37.37
C GLN A 188 24.38 -2.69 38.66
N ALA A 189 23.88 -1.47 38.87
CA ALA A 189 24.16 -0.71 40.09
C ALA A 189 23.43 -1.30 41.32
N PRO A 190 24.10 -1.43 42.49
CA PRO A 190 23.49 -1.95 43.72
C PRO A 190 22.32 -1.09 44.24
N SER A 191 22.36 0.22 43.99
CA SER A 191 21.31 1.19 44.31
C SER A 191 21.25 2.27 43.23
N ASP A 192 20.08 2.88 43.04
CA ASP A 192 19.80 3.91 42.02
C ASP A 192 20.20 3.55 40.58
N ARG A 193 19.50 2.58 40.00
CA ARG A 193 19.69 2.13 38.61
C ARG A 193 19.39 3.18 37.53
N THR A 194 18.71 4.28 37.86
CA THR A 194 18.38 5.36 36.91
C THR A 194 18.45 6.73 37.56
N THR A 195 19.14 7.67 36.91
CA THR A 195 19.17 9.08 37.33
C THR A 195 17.79 9.73 37.20
N VAL A 196 17.54 10.79 37.99
CA VAL A 196 16.29 11.57 37.92
C VAL A 196 16.08 12.15 36.52
N ALA A 197 17.14 12.68 35.90
CA ALA A 197 17.07 13.24 34.55
C ALA A 197 16.65 12.20 33.50
N ALA A 198 17.25 11.01 33.51
CA ALA A 198 16.89 9.92 32.61
C ALA A 198 15.43 9.46 32.82
N ARG A 199 15.03 9.31 34.09
CA ARG A 199 13.68 8.89 34.46
C ARG A 199 12.61 9.87 33.99
N VAL A 200 12.80 11.17 34.24
CA VAL A 200 11.86 12.22 33.85
C VAL A 200 11.76 12.32 32.33
N GLN A 201 12.90 12.37 31.62
CA GLN A 201 12.89 12.50 30.18
C GLN A 201 12.23 11.30 29.48
N LEU A 202 12.55 10.07 29.89
CA LEU A 202 11.92 8.88 29.35
C LEU A 202 10.43 8.79 29.70
N SER A 203 10.05 9.22 30.90
CA SER A 203 8.64 9.25 31.31
C SER A 203 7.83 10.25 30.50
N ILE A 204 8.41 11.42 30.16
CA ILE A 204 7.79 12.38 29.25
C ILE A 204 7.64 11.77 27.85
N LEU A 205 8.71 11.18 27.30
CA LEU A 205 8.68 10.60 25.94
C LEU A 205 7.67 9.45 25.84
N PHE A 206 7.69 8.49 26.76
CA PHE A 206 6.72 7.39 26.76
C PHE A 206 5.31 7.88 27.05
N GLY A 207 5.12 8.84 27.95
CA GLY A 207 3.82 9.47 28.19
C GLY A 207 3.26 10.14 26.94
N LEU A 208 4.08 10.87 26.18
CA LEU A 208 3.69 11.48 24.91
C LEU A 208 3.36 10.42 23.84
N ILE A 209 4.15 9.36 23.71
CA ILE A 209 3.87 8.25 22.78
C ILE A 209 2.49 7.65 23.08
N VAL A 210 2.22 7.34 24.35
CA VAL A 210 0.95 6.75 24.78
C VAL A 210 -0.21 7.74 24.61
N LEU A 211 0.02 9.04 24.85
CA LEU A 211 -0.98 10.09 24.63
C LEU A 211 -1.36 10.21 23.15
N VAL A 212 -0.37 10.24 22.25
CA VAL A 212 -0.62 10.25 20.80
C VAL A 212 -1.30 8.95 20.36
N LYS A 213 -0.98 7.81 21.00
CA LYS A 213 -1.69 6.54 20.76
C LYS A 213 -3.16 6.59 21.21
N ALA A 214 -3.50 7.33 22.26
CA ALA A 214 -4.89 7.58 22.64
C ALA A 214 -5.63 8.31 21.52
N VAL A 215 -5.04 9.39 20.98
CA VAL A 215 -5.58 10.11 19.82
C VAL A 215 -5.71 9.18 18.60
N ALA A 216 -4.73 8.31 18.36
CA ALA A 216 -4.79 7.32 17.29
C ALA A 216 -6.00 6.39 17.43
N TYR A 217 -6.25 5.84 18.62
CA TYR A 217 -7.43 5.00 18.86
C TYR A 217 -8.74 5.75 18.62
N TRP A 218 -8.81 7.03 19.00
CA TRP A 218 -9.98 7.86 18.77
C TRP A 218 -10.23 8.08 17.27
N VAL A 219 -9.18 8.37 16.50
CA VAL A 219 -9.24 8.62 15.05
C VAL A 219 -9.51 7.33 14.27
N ASP A 220 -8.93 6.20 14.68
CA ASP A 220 -9.12 4.90 14.03
C ASP A 220 -10.59 4.44 13.99
N ARG A 221 -11.47 5.00 14.83
CA ARG A 221 -12.90 4.70 14.76
C ARG A 221 -13.49 5.12 13.43
N TYR A 222 -13.07 6.26 12.88
CA TYR A 222 -13.53 6.75 11.58
C TYR A 222 -13.04 5.87 10.43
N ALA A 223 -11.90 5.21 10.57
CA ALA A 223 -11.39 4.31 9.54
C ALA A 223 -12.18 3.00 9.42
N LEU A 224 -13.02 2.66 10.41
CA LEU A 224 -13.82 1.43 10.38
C LEU A 224 -14.79 1.39 9.19
N VAL A 225 -15.32 2.53 8.75
CA VAL A 225 -16.23 2.59 7.59
C VAL A 225 -15.51 2.48 6.24
N LEU A 226 -14.18 2.52 6.22
CA LEU A 226 -13.35 2.33 5.03
C LEU A 226 -12.70 0.94 4.97
N LYS A 227 -13.00 0.08 5.94
CA LYS A 227 -12.35 -1.22 6.09
C LYS A 227 -12.86 -2.20 5.03
N GLU A 228 -11.94 -2.78 4.28
CA GLU A 228 -12.24 -3.92 3.41
C GLU A 228 -12.34 -5.20 4.25
N ASN A 229 -13.51 -5.82 4.25
CA ASN A 229 -13.78 -7.08 4.92
C ASN A 229 -14.18 -8.16 3.90
N ARG A 230 -14.26 -9.43 4.32
CA ARG A 230 -14.68 -10.55 3.45
C ARG A 230 -16.09 -10.36 2.84
N LEU A 231 -16.99 -9.71 3.59
CA LEU A 231 -18.40 -9.55 3.22
C LEU A 231 -18.63 -8.30 2.36
N ILE A 232 -18.10 -7.16 2.80
CA ILE A 232 -18.34 -5.84 2.22
C ILE A 232 -17.14 -4.92 2.46
N THR A 233 -17.05 -3.85 1.66
CA THR A 233 -16.16 -2.71 1.91
C THR A 233 -16.92 -1.69 2.77
N GLY A 234 -16.66 -1.71 4.07
CA GLY A 234 -17.41 -0.92 5.05
C GLY A 234 -17.45 -1.57 6.43
N ALA A 235 -17.96 -0.82 7.41
CA ALA A 235 -18.08 -1.31 8.78
C ALA A 235 -19.22 -2.33 8.89
N THR A 236 -18.93 -3.52 9.42
CA THR A 236 -19.93 -4.56 9.74
C THR A 236 -20.65 -4.28 11.07
N TYR A 237 -21.64 -5.11 11.40
CA TYR A 237 -22.32 -5.07 12.70
C TYR A 237 -21.33 -5.17 13.85
N SER A 238 -20.38 -6.11 13.79
CA SER A 238 -19.35 -6.27 14.82
C SER A 238 -18.36 -5.12 14.86
N ASP A 239 -18.01 -4.53 13.70
CA ASP A 239 -17.15 -3.34 13.67
C ASP A 239 -17.83 -2.17 14.40
N VAL A 240 -19.12 -1.92 14.16
CA VAL A 240 -19.86 -0.80 14.77
C VAL A 240 -20.26 -1.05 16.22
N ASN A 241 -20.72 -2.24 16.56
CA ASN A 241 -21.25 -2.52 17.91
C ASN A 241 -20.19 -3.05 18.88
N ALA A 242 -19.05 -3.55 18.39
CA ALA A 242 -17.97 -4.04 19.25
C ALA A 242 -16.67 -3.24 19.10
N LEU A 243 -16.13 -3.11 17.88
CA LEU A 243 -14.81 -2.48 17.67
C LEU A 243 -14.83 -0.96 17.89
N LEU A 244 -15.90 -0.28 17.51
CA LEU A 244 -16.03 1.17 17.71
C LEU A 244 -16.05 1.54 19.20
N PRO A 245 -16.89 0.92 20.07
CA PRO A 245 -16.79 1.11 21.53
C PRO A 245 -15.44 0.68 22.10
N ALA A 246 -14.89 -0.44 21.64
CA ALA A 246 -13.59 -0.95 22.06
C ALA A 246 -12.47 0.09 21.85
N LYS A 247 -12.39 0.71 20.66
CA LYS A 247 -11.44 1.78 20.37
C LYS A 247 -11.64 3.02 21.25
N ALA A 248 -12.90 3.38 21.57
CA ALA A 248 -13.18 4.50 22.48
C ALA A 248 -12.68 4.22 23.90
N ILE A 249 -12.91 3.01 24.42
CA ILE A 249 -12.43 2.59 25.74
C ILE A 249 -10.90 2.55 25.75
N LEU A 250 -10.26 2.00 24.71
CA LEU A 250 -8.79 1.98 24.58
C LEU A 250 -8.18 3.38 24.53
N SER A 251 -8.85 4.34 23.89
CA SER A 251 -8.44 5.75 23.94
C SER A 251 -8.45 6.28 25.38
N GLY A 252 -9.51 6.01 26.15
CA GLY A 252 -9.59 6.40 27.55
C GLY A 252 -8.52 5.75 28.44
N ILE A 253 -8.29 4.44 28.26
CA ILE A 253 -7.25 3.70 28.99
C ILE A 253 -5.86 4.24 28.63
N ALA A 254 -5.57 4.48 27.36
CA ALA A 254 -4.31 5.06 26.92
C ALA A 254 -4.09 6.46 27.53
N LEU A 255 -5.14 7.29 27.62
CA LEU A 255 -5.05 8.58 28.31
C LEU A 255 -4.66 8.42 29.79
N ILE A 256 -5.29 7.48 30.51
CA ILE A 256 -4.93 7.17 31.90
C ILE A 256 -3.47 6.69 31.99
N CYS A 257 -3.05 5.80 31.11
CA CYS A 257 -1.67 5.32 31.09
C CYS A 257 -0.66 6.44 30.82
N ALA A 258 -0.96 7.37 29.91
CA ALA A 258 -0.13 8.55 29.67
C ALA A 258 0.00 9.41 30.94
N LEU A 259 -1.10 9.63 31.67
CA LEU A 259 -1.09 10.34 32.95
C LEU A 259 -0.25 9.60 34.01
N LEU A 260 -0.27 8.26 34.05
CA LEU A 260 0.58 7.47 34.95
C LEU A 260 2.07 7.63 34.63
N PHE A 261 2.43 7.68 33.34
CA PHE A 261 3.80 8.01 32.92
C PHE A 261 4.22 9.41 33.40
N PHE A 262 3.36 10.42 33.24
CA PHE A 262 3.66 11.76 33.74
C PHE A 262 3.70 11.83 35.28
N ALA A 263 2.85 11.08 35.98
CA ALA A 263 2.84 11.01 37.45
C ALA A 263 4.14 10.42 38.02
N ASN A 264 4.85 9.57 37.26
CA ASN A 264 6.16 9.04 37.66
C ASN A 264 7.22 10.14 37.87
N ILE A 265 7.07 11.30 37.21
CA ILE A 265 7.95 12.47 37.40
C ILE A 265 7.98 12.90 38.87
N PHE A 266 6.82 12.84 39.54
CA PHE A 266 6.67 13.26 40.94
C PHE A 266 6.87 12.11 41.94
N ARG A 267 6.28 10.93 41.68
CA ARG A 267 6.29 9.80 42.63
C ARG A 267 7.56 8.96 42.61
N ARG A 268 8.46 9.17 41.63
CA ARG A 268 9.77 8.50 41.54
C ARG A 268 9.71 6.96 41.59
N SER A 269 8.62 6.33 41.16
CA SER A 269 8.41 4.88 41.26
C SER A 269 8.18 4.24 39.89
N LEU A 270 9.01 3.26 39.54
CA LEU A 270 8.88 2.47 38.30
C LEU A 270 7.59 1.62 38.26
N ILE A 271 6.89 1.48 39.38
CA ILE A 271 5.63 0.74 39.48
C ILE A 271 4.53 1.42 38.66
N LEU A 272 4.46 2.76 38.65
CA LEU A 272 3.39 3.46 37.92
C LEU A 272 3.51 3.29 36.39
N PRO A 273 4.69 3.52 35.76
CA PRO A 273 4.88 3.19 34.35
C PRO A 273 4.65 1.72 34.04
N ALA A 274 5.16 0.80 34.87
CA ALA A 274 4.99 -0.63 34.65
C ALA A 274 3.51 -1.05 34.71
N ALA A 275 2.75 -0.54 35.68
CA ALA A 275 1.32 -0.76 35.79
C ALA A 275 0.56 -0.17 34.60
N GLY A 276 0.91 1.04 34.15
CA GLY A 276 0.33 1.65 32.96
C GLY A 276 0.59 0.84 31.69
N THR A 277 1.82 0.37 31.48
CA THR A 277 2.15 -0.51 30.36
C THR A 277 1.40 -1.84 30.44
N ALA A 278 1.37 -2.48 31.61
CA ALA A 278 0.64 -3.74 31.80
C ALA A 278 -0.86 -3.56 31.52
N LEU A 279 -1.48 -2.52 32.08
CA LEU A 279 -2.88 -2.16 31.82
C LEU A 279 -3.12 -1.98 30.33
N MET A 280 -2.29 -1.18 29.64
CA MET A 280 -2.47 -0.92 28.21
C MET A 280 -2.35 -2.20 27.38
N VAL A 281 -1.36 -3.05 27.64
CA VAL A 281 -1.15 -4.32 26.93
C VAL A 281 -2.33 -5.25 27.16
N ILE A 282 -2.71 -5.49 28.42
CA ILE A 282 -3.83 -6.38 28.77
C ILE A 282 -5.12 -5.87 28.14
N SER A 283 -5.45 -4.59 28.32
CA SER A 283 -6.66 -4.00 27.74
C SER A 283 -6.65 -4.06 26.21
N SER A 284 -5.50 -3.82 25.55
CA SER A 284 -5.43 -3.90 24.09
C SER A 284 -5.75 -5.31 23.56
N VAL A 285 -5.23 -6.36 24.20
CA VAL A 285 -5.48 -7.74 23.79
C VAL A 285 -6.93 -8.14 24.06
N LEU A 286 -7.44 -7.84 25.26
CA LEU A 286 -8.80 -8.21 25.65
C LEU A 286 -9.87 -7.45 24.85
N ILE A 287 -9.72 -6.13 24.72
CA ILE A 287 -10.74 -5.25 24.16
C ILE A 287 -10.70 -5.22 22.63
N ALA A 288 -9.51 -5.27 22.01
CA ALA A 288 -9.40 -5.27 20.54
C ALA A 288 -9.47 -6.67 19.92
N GLY A 289 -9.10 -7.73 20.65
CA GLY A 289 -9.08 -9.10 20.14
C GLY A 289 -10.27 -9.92 20.61
N ILE A 290 -10.37 -10.16 21.92
CA ILE A 290 -11.32 -11.13 22.49
C ILE A 290 -12.77 -10.62 22.40
N TYR A 291 -13.01 -9.37 22.77
CA TYR A 291 -14.36 -8.81 22.81
C TYR A 291 -15.08 -8.81 21.44
N PRO A 292 -14.48 -8.31 20.34
CA PRO A 292 -15.09 -8.39 19.01
C PRO A 292 -15.29 -9.82 18.53
N ALA A 293 -14.33 -10.72 18.81
CA ALA A 293 -14.45 -12.13 18.44
C ALA A 293 -15.62 -12.81 19.17
N ALA A 294 -15.85 -12.49 20.44
CA ALA A 294 -16.99 -13.00 21.21
C ALA A 294 -18.32 -12.49 20.64
N ILE A 295 -18.44 -11.19 20.33
CA ILE A 295 -19.65 -10.65 19.69
C ILE A 295 -19.86 -11.30 18.32
N GLN A 296 -18.82 -11.44 17.50
CA GLN A 296 -18.94 -12.11 16.20
C GLN A 296 -19.42 -13.56 16.36
N GLN A 297 -18.84 -14.32 17.27
CA GLN A 297 -19.12 -15.75 17.44
C GLN A 297 -20.50 -16.01 18.06
N PHE A 298 -20.87 -15.26 19.10
CA PHE A 298 -22.06 -15.55 19.90
C PHE A 298 -23.27 -14.70 19.53
N GLN A 299 -23.08 -13.54 18.90
CA GLN A 299 -24.17 -12.64 18.56
C GLN A 299 -24.37 -12.50 17.05
N VAL A 300 -23.31 -12.42 16.24
CA VAL A 300 -23.43 -12.19 14.79
C VAL A 300 -23.65 -13.48 14.03
N LYS A 301 -22.74 -14.46 14.12
CA LYS A 301 -22.84 -15.73 13.36
C LYS A 301 -24.19 -16.46 13.49
N PRO A 302 -24.87 -16.51 14.66
CA PRO A 302 -26.17 -17.16 14.76
C PRO A 302 -27.30 -16.46 13.99
N SER A 303 -27.14 -15.18 13.66
CA SER A 303 -28.16 -14.36 12.99
C SER A 303 -27.50 -13.36 12.05
N GLU A 304 -26.52 -13.83 11.27
CA GLU A 304 -25.64 -12.97 10.47
C GLU A 304 -26.43 -12.21 9.41
N SER A 305 -27.35 -12.89 8.71
CA SER A 305 -28.22 -12.29 7.71
C SER A 305 -28.99 -11.08 8.22
N SER A 306 -29.65 -11.19 9.38
CA SER A 306 -30.45 -10.08 9.92
C SER A 306 -29.60 -8.96 10.54
N LYS A 307 -28.47 -9.29 11.17
CA LYS A 307 -27.60 -8.29 11.82
C LYS A 307 -26.73 -7.53 10.83
N GLU A 308 -26.24 -8.19 9.78
CA GLU A 308 -25.39 -7.56 8.78
C GLU A 308 -26.20 -6.88 7.66
N ALA A 309 -27.47 -7.26 7.46
CA ALA A 309 -28.37 -6.64 6.46
C ALA A 309 -28.30 -5.11 6.39
N PRO A 310 -28.43 -4.33 7.49
CA PRO A 310 -28.36 -2.87 7.40
C PRO A 310 -26.98 -2.35 6.97
N PHE A 311 -25.90 -3.06 7.29
CA PHE A 311 -24.54 -2.66 6.91
C PHE A 311 -24.23 -3.02 5.46
N ILE A 312 -24.73 -4.17 5.00
CA ILE A 312 -24.69 -4.59 3.60
C ILE A 312 -25.49 -3.60 2.75
N GLN A 313 -26.71 -3.23 3.19
CA GLN A 313 -27.54 -2.27 2.46
C GLN A 313 -26.84 -0.92 2.31
N ARG A 314 -26.20 -0.40 3.37
CA ARG A 314 -25.38 0.84 3.29
C ARG A 314 -24.27 0.73 2.25
N ASN A 315 -23.58 -0.42 2.17
CA ASN A 315 -22.55 -0.64 1.15
C ASN A 315 -23.15 -0.70 -0.26
N ILE A 316 -24.27 -1.38 -0.45
CA ILE A 316 -24.98 -1.44 -1.75
C ILE A 316 -25.39 -0.04 -2.18
N ASP A 317 -26.04 0.72 -1.30
CA ASP A 317 -26.52 2.08 -1.60
C ASP A 317 -25.34 3.00 -1.94
N ALA A 318 -24.28 2.99 -1.13
CA ALA A 318 -23.08 3.79 -1.37
C ALA A 318 -22.38 3.41 -2.69
N THR A 319 -22.31 2.11 -3.01
CA THR A 319 -21.72 1.62 -4.26
C THR A 319 -22.55 2.06 -5.45
N ARG A 320 -23.89 1.92 -5.40
CA ARG A 320 -24.78 2.34 -6.48
C ARG A 320 -24.66 3.83 -6.75
N VAL A 321 -24.65 4.66 -5.71
CA VAL A 321 -24.43 6.10 -5.83
C VAL A 321 -23.05 6.41 -6.42
N ALA A 322 -21.99 5.73 -5.97
CA ALA A 322 -20.64 5.95 -6.45
C ALA A 322 -20.46 5.61 -7.94
N TYR A 323 -21.13 4.55 -8.42
CA TYR A 323 -21.14 4.16 -9.84
C TYR A 323 -22.22 4.89 -10.66
N GLY A 324 -23.08 5.70 -10.05
CA GLY A 324 -24.17 6.41 -10.72
C GLY A 324 -25.28 5.50 -11.28
N ILE A 325 -25.56 4.39 -10.59
CA ILE A 325 -26.55 3.36 -10.98
C ILE A 325 -27.69 3.21 -9.97
N ASP A 326 -27.82 4.16 -9.04
CA ASP A 326 -28.90 4.20 -8.05
C ASP A 326 -30.27 4.57 -8.66
N GLY A 327 -30.28 5.15 -9.87
CA GLY A 327 -31.50 5.52 -10.61
C GLY A 327 -31.94 4.52 -11.69
N VAL A 328 -31.45 3.27 -11.67
CA VAL A 328 -31.78 2.26 -12.69
C VAL A 328 -33.10 1.56 -12.35
N ASP A 329 -33.96 1.38 -13.35
CA ASP A 329 -35.18 0.58 -13.24
C ASP A 329 -34.84 -0.92 -13.35
N VAL A 330 -35.14 -1.67 -12.29
CA VAL A 330 -34.90 -3.12 -12.25
C VAL A 330 -36.15 -3.83 -12.71
N GLN A 331 -36.09 -4.44 -13.89
CA GLN A 331 -37.17 -5.25 -14.43
C GLN A 331 -36.87 -6.72 -14.25
N ASP A 332 -37.61 -7.36 -13.35
CA ASP A 332 -37.64 -8.81 -13.26
C ASP A 332 -38.34 -9.36 -14.51
N TYR A 333 -37.71 -10.31 -15.18
CA TYR A 333 -38.33 -11.03 -16.29
C TYR A 333 -38.38 -12.52 -15.96
N ASP A 334 -39.53 -13.14 -16.19
CA ASP A 334 -39.69 -14.57 -16.04
C ASP A 334 -39.10 -15.28 -17.26
N ALA A 335 -37.92 -15.88 -17.09
CA ALA A 335 -37.31 -16.69 -18.13
C ALA A 335 -38.18 -17.92 -18.44
N ALA A 336 -38.86 -17.93 -19.59
CA ALA A 336 -39.58 -19.09 -20.06
C ALA A 336 -38.58 -20.18 -20.52
N LEU A 337 -38.55 -21.32 -19.82
CA LEU A 337 -37.66 -22.45 -20.14
C LEU A 337 -38.16 -23.29 -21.33
N THR A 338 -39.37 -23.05 -21.78
CA THR A 338 -40.00 -23.72 -22.92
C THR A 338 -40.38 -22.69 -23.97
N THR A 339 -39.96 -22.92 -25.21
CA THR A 339 -40.14 -22.02 -26.34
C THR A 339 -40.95 -22.71 -27.44
N THR A 340 -41.77 -21.95 -28.16
CA THR A 340 -42.58 -22.48 -29.26
C THR A 340 -41.79 -22.47 -30.57
N SER A 341 -42.12 -23.37 -31.51
CA SER A 341 -41.48 -23.38 -32.84
C SER A 341 -41.64 -22.04 -33.58
N LYS A 342 -42.70 -21.28 -33.27
CA LYS A 342 -42.98 -19.96 -33.83
C LYS A 342 -42.07 -18.88 -33.25
N GLU A 343 -41.69 -18.99 -31.97
CA GLU A 343 -40.72 -18.11 -31.31
C GLU A 343 -39.30 -18.43 -31.78
N LEU A 344 -38.91 -19.72 -31.87
CA LEU A 344 -37.63 -20.11 -32.49
C LEU A 344 -37.48 -19.57 -33.91
N ALA A 345 -38.55 -19.64 -34.72
CA ALA A 345 -38.51 -19.14 -36.09
C ALA A 345 -38.28 -17.62 -36.14
N ARG A 346 -38.88 -16.87 -35.20
CA ARG A 346 -38.68 -15.41 -35.06
C ARG A 346 -37.27 -15.07 -34.60
N ASP A 347 -36.70 -15.89 -33.71
CA ASP A 347 -35.33 -15.71 -33.19
C ASP A 347 -34.26 -16.46 -34.00
N SER A 348 -34.57 -16.93 -35.21
CA SER A 348 -33.61 -17.68 -36.04
C SER A 348 -32.28 -16.95 -36.26
N VAL A 349 -32.30 -15.61 -36.35
CA VAL A 349 -31.08 -14.78 -36.45
C VAL A 349 -30.24 -14.82 -35.16
N ASN A 350 -30.89 -14.84 -33.99
CA ASN A 350 -30.24 -14.95 -32.69
C ASN A 350 -29.73 -16.37 -32.45
N ILE A 351 -30.52 -17.39 -32.80
CA ILE A 351 -30.16 -18.82 -32.66
C ILE A 351 -28.92 -19.15 -33.49
N ASN A 352 -28.82 -18.62 -34.70
CA ASN A 352 -27.65 -18.77 -35.56
C ASN A 352 -26.38 -18.12 -35.00
N ASN A 353 -26.47 -17.38 -33.88
CA ASN A 353 -25.38 -16.71 -33.19
C ASN A 353 -25.28 -17.06 -31.69
N ILE A 354 -26.03 -18.06 -31.20
CA ILE A 354 -25.89 -18.53 -29.82
C ILE A 354 -24.50 -19.14 -29.64
N ARG A 355 -23.66 -18.50 -28.84
CA ARG A 355 -22.32 -18.96 -28.56
C ARG A 355 -22.36 -20.22 -27.71
N LEU A 356 -21.87 -21.32 -28.28
CA LEU A 356 -21.66 -22.59 -27.58
C LEU A 356 -20.19 -22.76 -27.15
N MET A 357 -19.30 -21.96 -27.74
CA MET A 357 -17.86 -22.02 -27.57
C MET A 357 -17.39 -20.96 -26.56
N ASP A 358 -16.89 -21.38 -25.40
CA ASP A 358 -16.35 -20.47 -24.38
C ASP A 358 -14.91 -20.07 -24.72
N PRO A 359 -14.63 -18.77 -24.96
CA PRO A 359 -13.28 -18.28 -25.27
C PRO A 359 -12.25 -18.57 -24.16
N ASN A 360 -12.68 -18.72 -22.90
CA ASN A 360 -11.79 -18.89 -21.76
C ASN A 360 -11.25 -20.33 -21.63
N VAL A 361 -11.81 -21.28 -22.39
CA VAL A 361 -11.45 -22.71 -22.28
C VAL A 361 -10.78 -23.23 -23.57
N LEU A 362 -11.07 -22.60 -24.71
CA LEU A 362 -10.68 -23.07 -26.04
C LEU A 362 -9.22 -22.85 -26.43
N SER A 363 -8.46 -22.05 -25.65
CA SER A 363 -7.03 -21.81 -25.92
C SER A 363 -6.22 -23.11 -26.02
N SER A 364 -6.52 -24.11 -25.19
CA SER A 364 -5.85 -25.42 -25.23
C SER A 364 -6.08 -26.14 -26.57
N THR A 365 -7.31 -26.12 -27.07
CA THR A 365 -7.70 -26.73 -28.34
C THR A 365 -7.14 -25.96 -29.53
N PHE A 366 -7.12 -24.62 -29.50
CA PHE A 366 -6.47 -23.79 -30.51
C PHE A 366 -4.97 -24.07 -30.56
N ARG A 367 -4.29 -24.19 -29.42
CA ARG A 367 -2.88 -24.61 -29.38
C ARG A 367 -2.70 -26.00 -30.00
N GLN A 368 -3.51 -26.98 -29.60
CA GLN A 368 -3.37 -28.34 -30.12
C GLN A 368 -3.59 -28.44 -31.63
N LEU A 369 -4.59 -27.75 -32.17
CA LEU A 369 -5.00 -27.91 -33.57
C LEU A 369 -4.35 -26.90 -34.51
N GLN A 370 -4.05 -25.70 -34.03
CA GLN A 370 -3.70 -24.56 -34.87
C GLN A 370 -2.34 -23.93 -34.54
N GLN A 371 -1.61 -24.37 -33.51
CA GLN A 371 -0.27 -23.85 -33.21
C GLN A 371 0.73 -24.12 -34.34
N ILE A 372 0.76 -25.36 -34.85
CA ILE A 372 1.56 -25.87 -35.99
C ILE A 372 3.09 -25.82 -35.77
N LYS A 373 3.63 -24.75 -35.20
CA LYS A 373 5.05 -24.53 -34.91
C LYS A 373 5.23 -24.24 -33.42
N PRO A 374 6.28 -24.79 -32.77
CA PRO A 374 6.49 -24.66 -31.33
C PRO A 374 6.73 -23.22 -30.88
N TYR A 375 7.24 -22.36 -31.76
CA TYR A 375 7.47 -20.94 -31.50
C TYR A 375 6.22 -20.06 -31.67
N TYR A 376 5.05 -20.64 -31.97
CA TYR A 376 3.77 -19.94 -31.86
C TYR A 376 3.01 -20.39 -30.62
N ALA A 377 2.18 -19.50 -30.09
CA ALA A 377 1.22 -19.77 -29.02
C ALA A 377 -0.05 -18.93 -29.20
N PHE A 378 -1.03 -19.18 -28.35
CA PHE A 378 -2.25 -18.37 -28.21
C PHE A 378 -2.36 -17.92 -26.76
N SER A 379 -3.05 -16.80 -26.53
CA SER A 379 -3.39 -16.27 -25.21
C SER A 379 -4.17 -17.30 -24.37
N GLU A 380 -4.18 -17.13 -23.05
CA GLU A 380 -4.90 -18.05 -22.14
C GLU A 380 -6.43 -17.96 -22.33
N SER A 381 -6.94 -16.73 -22.51
CA SER A 381 -8.31 -16.45 -22.94
C SER A 381 -8.31 -15.96 -24.39
N LEU A 382 -9.21 -16.50 -25.21
CA LEU A 382 -9.41 -16.03 -26.58
C LEU A 382 -10.40 -14.86 -26.60
N ASP A 383 -10.52 -14.20 -27.74
CA ASP A 383 -11.48 -13.10 -27.93
C ASP A 383 -12.67 -13.57 -28.76
N ILE A 384 -13.73 -12.76 -28.77
CA ILE A 384 -14.85 -12.97 -29.69
C ILE A 384 -15.07 -11.73 -30.54
N ASP A 385 -15.30 -11.97 -31.81
CA ASP A 385 -15.63 -10.97 -32.79
C ASP A 385 -16.67 -11.51 -33.80
N ARG A 386 -17.23 -10.65 -34.64
CA ARG A 386 -18.25 -11.01 -35.63
C ARG A 386 -17.76 -10.76 -37.04
N TYR A 387 -17.95 -11.75 -37.92
CA TYR A 387 -17.57 -11.66 -39.33
C TYR A 387 -18.73 -12.03 -40.23
N GLU A 388 -18.77 -11.43 -41.42
CA GLU A 388 -19.67 -11.88 -42.49
C GLU A 388 -19.10 -13.12 -43.17
N VAL A 389 -19.86 -14.21 -43.14
CA VAL A 389 -19.51 -15.48 -43.76
C VAL A 389 -20.64 -15.86 -44.69
N ASN A 390 -20.37 -15.92 -45.99
CA ASN A 390 -21.37 -16.14 -47.04
C ASN A 390 -22.57 -15.15 -46.97
N GLY A 391 -22.30 -13.89 -46.65
CA GLY A 391 -23.32 -12.82 -46.56
C GLY A 391 -24.16 -12.85 -45.28
N VAL A 392 -23.79 -13.65 -44.27
CA VAL A 392 -24.46 -13.70 -42.96
C VAL A 392 -23.45 -13.41 -41.85
N SER A 393 -23.76 -12.44 -40.99
CA SER A 393 -22.96 -12.15 -39.79
C SER A 393 -22.97 -13.34 -38.83
N ARG A 394 -21.79 -13.84 -38.48
CA ARG A 394 -21.57 -14.95 -37.55
C ARG A 394 -20.60 -14.58 -36.44
N ASP A 395 -20.90 -15.03 -35.24
CA ASP A 395 -20.03 -14.97 -34.06
C ASP A 395 -18.84 -15.94 -34.24
N ALA A 396 -17.62 -15.47 -33.97
CA ALA A 396 -16.39 -16.24 -34.12
C ALA A 396 -15.48 -16.07 -32.91
N VAL A 397 -15.01 -17.19 -32.36
CA VAL A 397 -13.91 -17.17 -31.39
C VAL A 397 -12.61 -16.97 -32.17
N VAL A 398 -11.88 -15.93 -31.82
CA VAL A 398 -10.73 -15.45 -32.59
C VAL A 398 -9.49 -15.33 -31.73
N ALA A 399 -8.36 -15.57 -32.37
CA ALA A 399 -7.05 -15.34 -31.77
C ALA A 399 -6.00 -15.12 -32.84
N VAL A 400 -4.93 -14.45 -32.44
CA VAL A 400 -3.72 -14.32 -33.25
C VAL A 400 -2.68 -15.30 -32.74
N ARG A 401 -1.89 -15.89 -33.65
CA ARG A 401 -0.69 -16.65 -33.28
C ARG A 401 0.38 -15.69 -32.78
N GLU A 402 0.55 -15.65 -31.47
CA GLU A 402 1.61 -14.91 -30.81
C GLU A 402 2.92 -15.69 -30.82
N LEU A 403 4.04 -14.99 -30.65
CA LEU A 403 5.34 -15.61 -30.60
C LEU A 403 5.65 -16.14 -29.19
N ASN A 404 6.02 -17.42 -29.12
CA ASN A 404 6.58 -18.04 -27.94
C ASN A 404 8.09 -18.26 -28.12
N ILE A 405 8.90 -17.35 -27.57
CA ILE A 405 10.36 -17.38 -27.68
C ILE A 405 10.95 -18.64 -27.05
N ASP A 406 10.34 -19.17 -25.98
CA ASP A 406 10.82 -20.39 -25.33
C ASP A 406 10.61 -21.65 -26.18
N GLY A 407 9.67 -21.59 -27.13
CA GLY A 407 9.44 -22.64 -28.13
C GLY A 407 10.36 -22.56 -29.35
N ASN A 408 11.31 -21.62 -29.41
CA ASN A 408 12.25 -21.47 -30.52
C ASN A 408 13.36 -22.55 -30.46
N PRO A 409 13.50 -23.43 -31.48
CA PRO A 409 14.47 -24.53 -31.47
C PRO A 409 15.94 -24.09 -31.56
N SER A 410 16.22 -22.81 -31.84
CA SER A 410 17.58 -22.28 -31.96
C SER A 410 17.68 -20.88 -31.37
N ARG A 411 17.60 -20.80 -30.04
CA ARG A 411 17.66 -19.53 -29.31
C ARG A 411 19.02 -18.85 -29.41
N ASN A 412 19.02 -17.64 -29.95
CA ASN A 412 20.14 -16.71 -29.91
C ASN A 412 19.59 -15.28 -30.09
N TRP A 413 20.42 -14.27 -29.83
CA TRP A 413 19.99 -12.88 -29.90
C TRP A 413 19.40 -12.50 -31.27
N ILE A 414 20.01 -12.98 -32.37
CA ILE A 414 19.56 -12.72 -33.74
C ILE A 414 18.18 -13.32 -33.97
N ASN A 415 17.94 -14.56 -33.55
CA ASN A 415 16.67 -15.22 -33.77
C ASN A 415 15.57 -14.60 -32.91
N ASP A 416 15.86 -14.26 -31.64
CA ASP A 416 14.87 -13.72 -30.70
C ASP A 416 14.53 -12.23 -31.00
N HIS A 417 15.40 -11.48 -31.70
CA HIS A 417 15.20 -10.03 -31.92
C HIS A 417 15.17 -9.58 -33.39
N LEU A 418 15.61 -10.41 -34.35
CA LEU A 418 15.64 -10.05 -35.78
C LEU A 418 14.84 -11.00 -36.67
N VAL A 419 14.75 -12.29 -36.33
CA VAL A 419 14.04 -13.30 -37.16
C VAL A 419 12.62 -13.51 -36.69
N TYR A 420 12.43 -13.91 -35.43
CA TYR A 420 11.13 -14.16 -34.83
C TYR A 420 10.69 -12.91 -34.06
N THR A 421 10.16 -11.93 -34.77
CA THR A 421 9.79 -10.62 -34.20
C THR A 421 8.29 -10.36 -34.18
N HIS A 422 7.51 -11.16 -34.91
CA HIS A 422 6.10 -10.94 -35.17
C HIS A 422 5.35 -12.27 -35.15
N GLY A 423 4.06 -12.18 -34.85
CA GLY A 423 3.15 -13.30 -35.02
C GLY A 423 2.88 -13.56 -36.50
N PHE A 424 2.38 -14.74 -36.82
CA PHE A 424 1.92 -15.02 -38.17
C PHE A 424 0.67 -15.89 -38.17
N GLY A 425 -0.42 -15.26 -38.56
CA GLY A 425 -1.70 -15.88 -38.82
C GLY A 425 -2.74 -15.50 -37.78
N PHE A 426 -3.91 -15.20 -38.32
CA PHE A 426 -5.15 -15.10 -37.59
C PHE A 426 -5.83 -16.48 -37.60
N VAL A 427 -6.47 -16.84 -36.50
CA VAL A 427 -7.24 -18.09 -36.39
C VAL A 427 -8.62 -17.73 -35.86
N ALA A 428 -9.64 -18.19 -36.58
CA ALA A 428 -11.03 -17.95 -36.24
C ALA A 428 -11.79 -19.28 -36.31
N ALA A 429 -12.61 -19.56 -35.30
CA ALA A 429 -13.54 -20.67 -35.30
C ALA A 429 -14.97 -20.16 -35.08
N TYR A 430 -15.95 -20.85 -35.66
CA TYR A 430 -17.35 -20.52 -35.43
C TYR A 430 -17.69 -20.61 -33.94
N GLY A 431 -18.35 -19.59 -33.39
CA GLY A 431 -18.73 -19.57 -31.96
C GLY A 431 -19.80 -20.59 -31.57
N ASN A 432 -20.43 -21.25 -32.54
CA ASN A 432 -21.58 -22.13 -32.33
C ASN A 432 -21.55 -23.45 -33.13
N THR A 433 -20.45 -23.72 -33.84
CA THR A 433 -20.34 -24.92 -34.71
C THR A 433 -19.13 -25.74 -34.31
N VAL A 434 -19.35 -27.04 -34.15
CA VAL A 434 -18.30 -28.03 -33.90
C VAL A 434 -18.25 -29.06 -35.03
N ASP A 435 -17.11 -29.71 -35.20
CA ASP A 435 -16.99 -30.87 -36.08
C ASP A 435 -17.57 -32.15 -35.45
N ALA A 436 -17.48 -33.28 -36.14
CA ALA A 436 -18.02 -34.55 -35.67
C ALA A 436 -17.34 -35.08 -34.38
N ASP A 437 -16.12 -34.62 -34.08
CA ASP A 437 -15.38 -34.98 -32.87
C ASP A 437 -15.63 -33.98 -31.72
N GLY A 438 -16.48 -32.97 -31.93
CA GLY A 438 -16.75 -31.92 -30.96
C GLY A 438 -15.67 -30.83 -30.90
N LYS A 439 -14.75 -30.76 -31.87
CA LYS A 439 -13.71 -29.72 -31.94
C LYS A 439 -14.26 -28.46 -32.63
N PRO A 440 -13.66 -27.29 -32.37
CA PRO A 440 -13.97 -26.06 -33.08
C PRO A 440 -13.90 -26.24 -34.61
N ASN A 441 -14.96 -25.81 -35.31
CA ASN A 441 -14.90 -25.71 -36.76
C ASN A 441 -14.25 -24.37 -37.15
N PHE A 442 -13.10 -24.41 -37.81
CA PHE A 442 -12.30 -23.23 -38.13
C PHE A 442 -12.77 -22.54 -39.43
N LEU A 443 -13.06 -21.25 -39.31
CA LEU A 443 -13.26 -20.30 -40.41
C LEU A 443 -11.93 -19.96 -41.08
N VAL A 444 -10.93 -19.67 -40.26
CA VAL A 444 -9.57 -19.34 -40.66
C VAL A 444 -8.65 -20.15 -39.78
N GLY A 445 -7.73 -20.88 -40.38
CA GLY A 445 -6.77 -21.72 -39.70
C GLY A 445 -5.57 -22.00 -40.60
N ASP A 446 -4.68 -22.87 -40.15
CA ASP A 446 -3.49 -23.34 -40.85
C ASP A 446 -2.39 -22.28 -41.04
N LEU A 447 -1.26 -22.75 -41.57
CA LEU A 447 -0.07 -21.96 -41.86
C LEU A 447 0.48 -22.36 -43.24
N PRO A 448 0.35 -21.52 -44.28
CA PRO A 448 -0.27 -20.19 -44.29
C PRO A 448 -1.78 -20.22 -44.01
N PRO A 449 -2.38 -19.14 -43.46
CA PRO A 449 -3.80 -19.11 -43.12
C PRO A 449 -4.72 -19.33 -44.32
N THR A 450 -5.80 -20.09 -44.09
CA THR A 450 -6.89 -20.28 -45.05
C THR A 450 -7.69 -18.99 -45.25
N LYS A 451 -8.31 -18.84 -46.41
CA LYS A 451 -8.98 -17.59 -46.84
C LYS A 451 -10.49 -17.56 -46.54
N GLY A 452 -10.93 -18.20 -45.46
CA GLY A 452 -12.37 -18.32 -45.16
C GLY A 452 -13.06 -16.98 -44.84
N LEU A 453 -12.29 -15.94 -44.52
CA LEU A 453 -12.77 -14.55 -44.35
C LEU A 453 -12.28 -13.62 -45.46
N GLY A 454 -11.91 -14.17 -46.62
CA GLY A 454 -11.34 -13.43 -47.74
C GLY A 454 -9.82 -13.34 -47.72
N GLU A 455 -9.26 -12.44 -48.53
CA GLU A 455 -7.83 -12.18 -48.59
C GLU A 455 -7.44 -11.10 -47.57
N PHE A 456 -6.51 -11.43 -46.68
CA PHE A 456 -5.98 -10.51 -45.69
C PHE A 456 -4.47 -10.75 -45.49
N GLN A 457 -3.80 -9.76 -44.89
CA GLN A 457 -2.38 -9.87 -44.55
C GLN A 457 -2.23 -10.70 -43.28
N PRO A 458 -1.57 -11.88 -43.31
CA PRO A 458 -1.51 -12.77 -42.16
C PRO A 458 -0.45 -12.38 -41.12
N ARG A 459 0.45 -11.43 -41.41
CA ARG A 459 1.47 -10.98 -40.45
C ARG A 459 0.84 -10.02 -39.43
N VAL A 460 1.08 -10.28 -38.15
CA VAL A 460 0.58 -9.48 -37.02
C VAL A 460 1.73 -8.90 -36.21
#